data_AF-A0A7Y2VI89-F1
#
_entry.id   AF-A0A7Y2VI89-F1
#
_cell.length_a   1.000
_cell.length_b   1.000
_cell.length_c   1.000
_cell.angle_alpha   90.00
_cell.angle_beta   90.00
_cell.angle_gamma   90.00
#
_symmetry.space_group_name_H-M   'P 1'
#
loop_
_entity.id
_entity.type
_entity.pdbx_description
1 polymer ?
#
loop_
_entity_poly.entity_id
_entity_poly.type
_entity_poly.pdbx_seq_one_letter_code
_entity_poly.pdbx_strand_id
1 'polypeptide(L)'
;MAASGSAEVSQTAVDILEAGGNAFDAALGALCTAAIAEPLLASLGGGGFLLALPNGQGPRVYDFFCQTPKRHRPDDELDFYPIIANFGTAEQEF
;
A
#
# COMPACT_ATOMS: atom_id res chain seq x y z
N MET A 1 4.26 2.30 -20.31
CA MET A 1 3.68 0.99 -19.93
C MET A 1 3.64 0.93 -18.41
N ALA A 2 2.60 0.34 -17.84
CA ALA A 2 2.44 0.12 -16.41
C ALA A 2 1.93 -1.31 -16.18
N ALA A 3 2.28 -1.92 -15.05
CA ALA A 3 1.84 -3.25 -14.65
C ALA A 3 1.63 -3.29 -13.14
N SER A 4 0.60 -4.00 -12.71
CA SER A 4 0.23 -4.15 -11.30
C SER A 4 -0.59 -5.43 -11.06
N GLY A 5 -1.05 -5.66 -9.82
CA GLY A 5 -1.83 -6.83 -9.43
C GLY A 5 -3.25 -6.90 -10.01
N SER A 6 -3.78 -5.77 -10.50
CA SER A 6 -5.13 -5.64 -11.05
C SER A 6 -5.17 -4.78 -12.32
N ALA A 7 -6.26 -4.93 -13.08
CA ALA A 7 -6.46 -4.19 -14.32
C ALA A 7 -6.72 -2.71 -14.03
N GLU A 8 -7.48 -2.40 -12.98
CA GLU A 8 -7.89 -1.07 -12.56
C GLU A 8 -6.68 -0.22 -12.14
N VAL A 9 -5.75 -0.81 -11.39
CA VAL A 9 -4.53 -0.14 -10.95
C VAL A 9 -3.60 0.15 -12.14
N SER A 10 -3.45 -0.84 -13.05
CA SER A 10 -2.64 -0.66 -14.27
C SER A 10 -3.24 0.42 -15.17
N GLN A 11 -4.57 0.42 -15.34
CA GLN A 11 -5.27 1.41 -16.15
C GLN A 11 -5.14 2.81 -15.57
N THR A 12 -5.30 2.99 -14.25
CA THR A 12 -5.09 4.30 -13.59
C THR A 12 -3.70 4.87 -13.89
N ALA A 13 -2.66 4.04 -13.81
CA ALA A 13 -1.30 4.47 -14.12
C ALA A 13 -1.14 4.88 -15.59
N VAL A 14 -1.73 4.12 -16.51
CA VAL A 14 -1.72 4.44 -17.95
C VAL A 14 -2.44 5.77 -18.21
N ASP A 15 -3.63 5.96 -17.65
CA ASP A 15 -4.43 7.18 -17.83
C ASP A 15 -3.66 8.43 -17.37
N ILE A 16 -2.94 8.35 -16.25
CA ILE A 16 -2.12 9.46 -15.74
C ILE A 16 -0.93 9.75 -16.67
N LEU A 17 -0.28 8.72 -17.20
CA LEU A 17 0.80 8.89 -18.17
C LEU A 17 0.28 9.52 -19.48
N GLU A 18 -0.89 9.09 -19.95
CA GLU A 18 -1.54 9.64 -21.15
C GLU A 18 -1.99 11.09 -20.95
N ALA A 19 -2.37 11.46 -19.72
CA ALA A 19 -2.67 12.84 -19.34
C ALA A 19 -1.41 13.73 -19.22
N GLY A 20 -0.21 13.20 -19.47
CA GLY A 20 1.05 13.93 -19.42
C GLY A 20 1.76 13.91 -18.06
N GLY A 21 1.29 13.10 -17.12
CA GLY A 21 1.98 12.84 -15.85
C GLY A 21 3.28 12.06 -16.04
N ASN A 22 4.18 12.15 -15.07
CA ASN A 22 5.41 11.38 -15.07
C ASN A 22 5.22 10.01 -14.35
N ALA A 23 6.28 9.19 -14.33
CA ALA A 23 6.24 7.87 -13.70
C ALA A 23 5.91 7.89 -12.19
N PHE A 24 6.27 8.95 -11.47
CA PHE A 24 5.94 9.12 -10.05
C PHE A 24 4.47 9.49 -9.85
N ASP A 25 3.92 10.37 -10.70
CA ASP A 25 2.48 10.71 -10.66
C ASP A 25 1.63 9.47 -10.92
N ALA A 26 2.03 8.68 -11.93
CA ALA A 26 1.37 7.42 -12.27
C ALA A 26 1.46 6.38 -11.15
N ALA A 27 2.63 6.24 -10.52
CA ALA A 27 2.81 5.33 -9.38
C ALA A 27 1.97 5.76 -8.17
N LEU A 28 1.86 7.07 -7.90
CA LEU A 28 1.03 7.58 -6.80
C LEU A 28 -0.45 7.30 -7.05
N GLY A 29 -0.96 7.56 -8.26
CA GLY A 29 -2.34 7.25 -8.62
C GLY A 29 -2.63 5.74 -8.55
N ALA A 30 -1.70 4.92 -9.03
CA ALA A 30 -1.80 3.47 -8.92
C ALA A 30 -1.88 3.00 -7.46
N LEU A 31 -1.07 3.55 -6.55
CA LEU A 31 -1.11 3.23 -5.12
C LEU A 31 -2.47 3.59 -4.49
N CYS A 32 -3.03 4.74 -4.85
CA CYS A 32 -4.37 5.14 -4.39
C CYS A 32 -5.46 4.17 -4.89
N THR A 33 -5.42 3.77 -6.16
CA THR A 33 -6.35 2.78 -6.70
C THR A 33 -6.15 1.41 -6.07
N ALA A 34 -4.92 0.99 -5.79
CA ALA A 34 -4.61 -0.30 -5.17
C ALA A 34 -5.21 -0.42 -3.77
N ALA A 35 -5.25 0.66 -3.00
CA ALA A 35 -5.90 0.68 -1.69
C ALA A 35 -7.41 0.36 -1.73
N ILE A 36 -8.04 0.47 -2.91
CA ILE A 36 -9.47 0.19 -3.14
C ILE A 36 -9.65 -1.13 -3.88
N ALA A 37 -8.88 -1.36 -4.94
CA ALA A 37 -8.99 -2.54 -5.80
C ALA A 37 -8.39 -3.81 -5.15
N GLU A 38 -7.39 -3.63 -4.28
CA GLU A 38 -6.63 -4.70 -3.64
C GLU A 38 -6.56 -4.51 -2.11
N PRO A 39 -7.71 -4.34 -1.40
CA PRO A 39 -7.72 -3.91 0.00
C PRO A 39 -7.12 -4.93 0.99
N LEU A 40 -6.96 -6.19 0.54
CA LEU A 40 -6.28 -7.23 1.31
C LEU A 40 -4.75 -7.18 1.18
N LEU A 41 -4.23 -6.42 0.22
CA LEU A 41 -2.80 -6.33 -0.12
C LEU A 41 -2.23 -4.92 0.08
N ALA A 42 -3.04 -3.88 -0.14
CA ALA A 42 -2.64 -2.48 -0.06
C ALA A 42 -3.65 -1.67 0.76
N SER A 43 -3.14 -0.71 1.55
CA SER A 43 -3.97 0.15 2.40
C SER A 43 -3.27 1.50 2.65
N LEU A 44 -4.07 2.55 2.80
CA LEU A 44 -3.59 3.88 3.20
C LEU A 44 -3.06 3.92 4.65
N GLY A 45 -3.47 2.95 5.49
CA GLY A 45 -2.94 2.80 6.85
C GLY A 45 -1.64 2.00 6.93
N GLY A 46 -1.17 1.47 5.79
CA GLY A 46 0.06 0.72 5.69
C GLY A 46 1.29 1.59 5.37
N GLY A 47 2.33 0.93 4.88
CA GLY A 47 3.57 1.56 4.42
C GLY A 47 4.16 0.77 3.27
N GLY A 48 5.32 1.21 2.76
CA GLY A 48 5.94 0.54 1.61
C GLY A 48 7.29 1.12 1.22
N PHE A 49 7.75 0.69 0.05
CA PHE A 49 9.00 1.11 -0.54
C PHE A 49 8.80 1.44 -2.02
N LEU A 50 9.53 2.44 -2.53
CA LEU A 50 9.60 2.75 -3.95
C LEU A 50 11.06 2.77 -4.38
N LEU A 51 11.44 1.86 -5.27
CA LEU A 51 12.70 1.94 -6.00
C LEU A 51 12.46 2.73 -7.28
N ALA A 52 13.10 3.90 -7.39
CA ALA A 52 12.94 4.78 -8.55
C ALA A 52 14.28 5.07 -9.23
N LEU A 53 14.23 5.32 -10.53
CA LEU A 53 15.36 5.81 -11.31
C LEU A 53 14.99 7.15 -11.96
N PRO A 54 15.22 8.28 -11.27
CA PRO A 54 14.97 9.60 -11.86
C PRO A 54 15.87 9.83 -13.06
N ASN A 55 15.37 10.57 -14.05
CA ASN A 55 16.14 10.87 -15.27
C ASN A 55 17.47 11.58 -14.94
N GLY A 56 18.57 11.07 -15.49
CA GLY A 56 19.92 11.61 -15.27
C GLY A 56 20.46 11.44 -13.85
N GLN A 57 19.82 10.65 -13.00
CA GLN A 57 20.26 10.38 -11.63
C GLN A 57 20.49 8.89 -11.40
N GLY A 58 21.22 8.56 -10.32
CA GLY A 58 21.32 7.19 -9.83
C GLY A 58 19.99 6.69 -9.24
N PRO A 59 19.81 5.37 -9.14
CA PRO A 59 18.63 4.78 -8.51
C PRO A 59 18.51 5.22 -7.05
N ARG A 60 17.27 5.40 -6.58
CA ARG A 60 16.94 5.82 -5.22
C ARG A 60 15.85 4.93 -4.64
N VAL A 61 15.98 4.59 -3.36
CA VAL A 61 14.91 3.93 -2.60
C VAL A 61 14.26 4.97 -1.70
N TYR A 62 12.94 5.08 -1.80
CA TYR A 62 12.10 5.80 -0.84
C TYR A 62 11.51 4.78 0.11
N ASP A 63 11.90 4.85 1.38
CA ASP A 63 11.34 4.05 2.46
C ASP A 63 10.25 4.86 3.16
N PHE A 64 9.01 4.39 3.01
CA PHE A 64 7.83 4.91 3.70
C PHE A 64 7.13 3.78 4.46
N PHE A 65 7.91 2.84 5.01
CA PHE A 65 7.38 1.76 5.83
C PHE A 65 6.98 2.26 7.22
N CYS A 66 5.94 1.65 7.79
CA CYS A 66 5.42 2.05 9.09
C CYS A 66 6.44 1.79 10.20
N GLN A 67 6.51 2.71 11.15
CA GLN A 67 7.31 2.59 12.36
C GLN A 67 6.43 2.25 13.55
N THR A 68 6.96 1.47 14.49
CA THR A 68 6.27 1.22 15.76
C THR A 68 6.05 2.55 16.51
N PRO A 69 4.84 2.80 17.05
CA PRO A 69 4.60 3.97 17.88
C PRO A 69 5.60 4.07 19.04
N LYS A 70 6.17 5.25 19.26
CA LYS A 70 7.18 5.48 20.32
C LYS A 70 6.60 5.44 21.74
N ARG A 71 5.28 5.53 21.87
CA ARG A 71 4.57 5.55 23.15
C ARG A 71 3.67 4.35 23.21
N HIS A 72 3.92 3.49 24.20
CA HIS A 72 2.97 2.45 24.58
C HIS A 72 1.73 3.09 25.19
N ARG A 73 0.54 2.68 24.75
CA ARG A 73 -0.72 3.08 25.39
C ARG A 73 -0.98 2.18 26.60
N PRO A 74 -1.53 2.69 27.70
CA PRO A 74 -2.00 1.85 28.80
C PRO A 74 -2.98 0.78 28.31
N ASP A 75 -2.95 -0.41 28.91
CA ASP A 75 -3.76 -1.56 28.48
C ASP A 75 -5.26 -1.28 28.58
N ASP A 76 -5.69 -0.47 29.56
CA ASP A 76 -7.06 -0.03 29.76
C ASP A 76 -7.55 1.00 28.73
N GLU A 77 -6.64 1.58 27.93
CA GLU A 77 -6.97 2.44 26.79
C GLU A 77 -6.99 1.70 25.44
N LEU A 78 -6.61 0.42 25.42
CA LEU A 78 -6.61 -0.40 24.21
C LEU A 78 -8.02 -0.93 23.94
N ASP A 79 -8.58 -0.57 22.78
CA ASP A 79 -9.78 -1.21 22.23
C ASP A 79 -9.36 -2.37 21.32
N PHE A 80 -8.70 -3.37 21.93
CA PHE A 80 -8.18 -4.54 21.24
C PHE A 80 -8.53 -5.79 22.04
N TYR A 81 -9.38 -6.62 21.48
CA TYR A 81 -9.84 -7.87 22.08
C TYR A 81 -9.82 -8.97 21.03
N PRO A 82 -9.55 -10.22 21.43
CA PRO A 82 -9.38 -11.29 20.48
C PRO A 82 -10.67 -11.55 19.71
N ILE A 83 -10.53 -11.80 18.41
CA ILE A 83 -11.62 -12.32 17.58
C ILE A 83 -11.26 -13.73 17.10
N ILE A 84 -12.27 -14.59 16.96
CA ILE A 84 -12.10 -15.93 16.40
C ILE A 84 -12.56 -15.91 14.94
N ALA A 85 -11.61 -16.09 14.03
CA ALA A 85 -11.89 -16.34 12.62
C ALA A 85 -12.02 -17.85 12.37
N ASN A 86 -13.18 -18.28 11.90
CA ASN A 86 -13.44 -19.68 11.55
C ASN A 86 -13.32 -19.87 10.02
N PHE A 87 -12.37 -20.71 9.59
CA PHE A 87 -12.10 -21.05 8.19
C PHE A 87 -12.69 -22.42 7.79
N GLY A 88 -13.63 -22.94 8.58
CA GLY A 88 -14.29 -24.23 8.39
C GLY A 88 -13.52 -25.39 9.01
N THR A 89 -12.28 -25.63 8.57
CA THR A 89 -11.43 -26.72 9.11
C THR A 89 -10.47 -26.28 10.21
N ALA A 90 -10.35 -24.96 10.42
CA ALA A 90 -9.49 -24.37 11.43
C ALA A 90 -10.16 -23.11 12.01
N GLU A 91 -9.86 -22.84 13.28
CA GLU A 91 -10.15 -21.57 13.93
C GLU A 91 -8.83 -20.88 14.28
N GLN A 92 -8.76 -19.57 14.08
CA GLN A 92 -7.60 -18.76 14.43
C GLN A 92 -8.04 -17.55 15.25
N GLU A 93 -7.37 -17.36 16.38
CA GLU A 93 -7.47 -16.14 17.19
C GLU A 93 -6.61 -15.04 16.58
N PHE A 94 -7.20 -13.86 16.42
CA PHE A 94 -6.54 -12.62 15.99
C PHE A 94 -6.70 -11.55 17.06
#